data_AF-A0A929V789-F1
#
_entry.id   AF-A0A929V789-F1
#
_cell.length_a   1.000
_cell.length_b   1.000
_cell.length_c   1.000
_cell.angle_alpha   90.00
_cell.angle_beta   90.00
_cell.angle_gamma   90.00
#
_symmetry.space_group_name_H-M   'P 1'
#
loop_
_entity.id
_entity.type
_entity.pdbx_description
1 polymer ?
#
loop_
_entity_poly.entity_id
_entity_poly.type
_entity_poly.pdbx_seq_one_letter_code
_entity_poly.pdbx_strand_id
1 'polypeptide(L)'
;VSSGMMFGLGIAIWAFYFRRQPGTSLWLPRNFAEYLNKRTKKTKNSIESFALGIISVIAEIIFIIAPIIAASMAIITLPNPFLQIISVAIYVIVSTLPLFVVIILIGSGRSISNLQRWREEHKRFLQFASGGSLLILAAFLFVDRVIGVISYGGNLW
;
A
#
# COMPACT_ATOMS: atom_id res chain seq x y z
N VAL A 1 8.18 -11.95 -13.07
CA VAL A 1 8.84 -10.82 -12.36
C VAL A 1 7.92 -10.23 -11.30
N SER A 2 6.68 -9.85 -11.63
CA SER A 2 5.66 -9.35 -10.69
C SER A 2 5.44 -10.26 -9.47
N SER A 3 5.24 -11.57 -9.65
CA SER A 3 5.03 -12.50 -8.53
C SER A 3 6.25 -12.59 -7.60
N GLY A 4 7.47 -12.55 -8.15
CA GLY A 4 8.71 -12.55 -7.36
C GLY A 4 8.93 -11.24 -6.60
N MET A 5 8.59 -10.10 -7.19
CA MET A 5 8.59 -8.80 -6.50
C MET A 5 7.56 -8.77 -5.36
N MET A 6 6.35 -9.30 -5.56
CA MET A 6 5.33 -9.38 -4.51
C MET A 6 5.72 -10.34 -3.39
N PHE A 7 6.33 -11.47 -3.73
CA PHE A 7 6.83 -12.42 -2.74
C PHE A 7 7.98 -11.82 -1.92
N GLY A 8 8.95 -11.19 -2.59
CA GLY A 8 10.06 -10.49 -1.94
C GLY A 8 9.61 -9.32 -1.07
N LEU A 9 8.66 -8.51 -1.55
CA LEU A 9 8.08 -7.42 -0.77
C LEU A 9 7.18 -7.90 0.35
N GLY A 10 6.44 -9.00 0.19
CA GLY A 10 5.67 -9.64 1.26
C GLY A 10 6.57 -10.10 2.41
N ILE A 11 7.69 -10.76 2.09
CA ILE A 11 8.72 -11.14 3.07
C ILE A 11 9.37 -9.90 3.68
N ALA A 12 9.73 -8.90 2.86
CA ALA A 12 10.30 -7.65 3.36
C ALA A 12 9.32 -6.90 4.28
N ILE A 13 8.01 -7.02 4.05
CA ILE A 13 7.00 -6.41 4.90
C ILE A 13 6.90 -7.13 6.24
N TRP A 14 6.92 -8.45 6.25
CA TRP A 14 7.03 -9.21 7.49
C TRP A 14 8.33 -8.96 8.25
N ALA A 15 9.45 -8.81 7.54
CA ALA A 15 10.75 -8.57 8.16
C ALA A 15 10.93 -7.11 8.65
N PHE A 16 10.40 -6.12 7.91
CA PHE A 16 10.77 -4.72 8.09
C PHE A 16 9.62 -3.72 8.21
N TYR A 17 8.39 -4.01 7.74
CA TYR A 17 7.33 -2.97 7.64
C TYR A 17 6.90 -2.36 8.97
N PHE A 18 6.77 -3.16 10.04
CA PHE A 18 6.66 -2.64 11.41
C PHE A 18 7.91 -2.99 12.20
N ARG A 19 8.74 -1.98 12.47
CA ARG A 19 9.95 -2.14 13.30
C ARG A 19 9.54 -2.31 14.77
N ARG A 20 10.24 -3.19 15.53
CA ARG A 20 9.96 -3.58 16.93
C ARG A 20 10.04 -2.46 18.00
N GLN A 21 10.05 -1.17 17.62
CA GLN A 21 10.20 -0.04 18.55
C GLN A 21 8.90 0.78 18.71
N PRO A 22 8.69 1.45 19.85
CA PRO A 22 7.50 2.28 20.10
C PRO A 22 7.44 3.49 19.14
N GLY A 23 6.24 3.81 18.64
CA GLY A 23 5.99 4.87 17.65
C GLY A 23 5.25 4.41 16.39
N THR A 24 4.31 5.23 15.91
CA THR A 24 3.47 5.03 14.71
C THR A 24 4.20 5.25 13.37
N SER A 25 5.53 5.19 13.35
CA SER A 25 6.27 5.34 12.09
C SER A 25 6.05 4.08 11.25
N LEU A 26 5.45 4.26 10.06
CA LEU A 26 5.65 3.34 8.95
C LEU A 26 7.16 3.18 8.69
N TRP A 27 7.59 2.22 7.86
CA TRP A 27 9.00 2.08 7.48
C TRP A 27 9.49 3.38 6.83
N LEU A 28 10.01 4.28 7.66
CA LEU A 28 10.45 5.61 7.31
C LEU A 28 11.76 5.79 8.06
N PRO A 29 12.88 6.09 7.38
CA PRO A 29 14.16 6.32 8.04
C PRO A 29 13.98 7.28 9.21
N ARG A 30 14.57 6.99 10.38
CA ARG A 30 14.28 7.69 11.65
C ARG A 30 14.42 9.21 11.54
N ASN A 31 15.46 9.66 10.84
CA ASN A 31 15.72 11.07 10.56
C ASN A 31 14.59 11.71 9.74
N PHE A 32 13.98 10.95 8.84
CA PHE A 32 12.91 11.41 7.95
C PHE A 32 11.56 11.42 8.67
N ALA A 33 11.28 10.43 9.53
CA ALA A 33 10.11 10.43 10.40
C ALA A 33 10.15 11.58 11.42
N GLU A 34 11.30 11.82 12.03
CA GLU A 34 11.50 12.95 12.94
C GLU A 34 11.41 14.28 12.19
N TYR A 35 11.92 14.38 10.96
CA TYR A 35 11.78 15.55 10.10
C TYR A 35 10.31 15.86 9.80
N LEU A 36 9.55 14.88 9.31
CA LEU A 36 8.13 15.05 9.00
C LEU A 36 7.32 15.40 10.25
N ASN A 37 7.56 14.74 11.38
CA ASN A 37 6.81 14.97 12.61
C ASN A 37 7.12 16.37 13.22
N LYS A 38 8.39 16.80 13.18
CA LYS A 38 8.81 18.12 13.63
C LYS A 38 8.26 19.25 12.75
N ARG A 39 8.17 19.02 11.43
CA ARG A 39 7.58 19.97 10.47
C ARG A 39 6.06 20.02 10.59
N THR A 40 5.38 18.87 10.57
CA THR A 40 3.91 18.78 10.67
C THR A 40 3.36 19.49 11.91
N LYS A 41 4.05 19.40 13.05
CA LYS A 41 3.65 20.11 14.30
C LYS A 41 3.83 21.64 14.24
N LYS A 42 4.69 22.14 13.36
CA LYS A 42 4.99 23.57 13.21
C LYS A 42 4.29 24.21 12.01
N THR A 43 3.77 23.38 11.10
CA THR A 43 3.06 23.83 9.90
C THR A 43 1.72 24.45 10.25
N LYS A 44 1.54 25.71 9.85
CA LYS A 44 0.27 26.45 9.92
C LYS A 44 -0.33 26.72 8.54
N ASN A 45 0.40 26.41 7.47
CA ASN A 45 0.06 26.75 6.09
C ASN A 45 -0.35 25.49 5.30
N SER A 46 -1.50 25.55 4.61
CA SER A 46 -2.06 24.45 3.83
C SER A 46 -1.12 23.91 2.74
N ILE A 47 -0.29 24.77 2.15
CA ILE A 47 0.67 24.38 1.10
C ILE A 47 1.77 23.47 1.67
N GLU A 48 2.26 23.77 2.87
CA GLU A 48 3.28 22.94 3.53
C GLU A 48 2.69 21.59 3.97
N SER A 49 1.43 21.57 4.43
CA SER A 49 0.72 20.31 4.73
C SER A 49 0.56 19.42 3.50
N PHE A 50 0.28 20.00 2.33
CA PHE A 50 0.19 19.26 1.07
C PHE A 50 1.55 18.68 0.64
N ALA A 51 2.62 19.49 0.70
CA ALA A 51 3.96 19.03 0.37
C ALA A 51 4.44 17.90 1.30
N LEU A 52 4.13 17.98 2.60
CA LEU A 52 4.42 16.91 3.57
C LEU A 52 3.69 15.61 3.22
N GLY A 53 2.45 15.70 2.72
CA GLY A 53 1.70 14.55 2.20
C GLY A 53 2.40 13.87 1.03
N ILE A 54 2.83 14.64 0.02
CA ILE A 54 3.57 14.11 -1.14
C ILE A 54 4.86 13.42 -0.69
N ILE A 55 5.62 14.05 0.20
CA ILE A 55 6.88 13.51 0.72
C ILE A 55 6.66 12.19 1.46
N SER A 56 5.56 12.06 2.21
CA SER A 56 5.19 10.79 2.85
C SER A 56 4.94 9.68 1.83
N VAL A 57 4.20 9.98 0.76
CA VAL A 57 3.93 9.01 -0.32
C VAL A 57 5.21 8.58 -1.01
N ILE A 58 6.11 9.53 -1.32
CA ILE A 58 7.41 9.23 -1.95
C ILE A 58 8.21 8.24 -1.11
N ALA A 59 8.21 8.42 0.20
CA ALA A 59 8.95 7.54 1.09
C ALA A 59 8.35 6.12 1.20
N GLU A 60 7.07 5.97 0.86
CA GLU A 60 6.35 4.69 0.85
C GLU A 60 6.36 4.00 -0.53
N ILE A 61 6.91 4.64 -1.58
CA ILE A 61 6.93 4.10 -2.96
C ILE A 61 7.44 2.66 -3.01
N ILE A 62 8.48 2.33 -2.25
CA ILE A 62 9.09 0.99 -2.23
C ILE A 62 8.09 -0.10 -1.81
N PHE A 63 7.10 0.24 -0.97
CA PHE A 63 6.08 -0.70 -0.50
C PHE A 63 4.83 -0.72 -1.38
N ILE A 64 4.53 0.37 -2.09
CA ILE A 64 3.32 0.50 -2.92
C ILE A 64 3.59 0.06 -4.37
N ILE A 65 4.86 0.01 -4.80
CA ILE A 65 5.24 -0.32 -6.18
C ILE A 65 4.79 -1.72 -6.63
N ALA A 66 4.83 -2.72 -5.75
CA ALA A 66 4.40 -4.08 -6.11
C ALA A 66 2.91 -4.16 -6.45
N PRO A 67 1.98 -3.72 -5.57
CA PRO A 67 0.57 -3.63 -5.90
C PRO A 67 0.28 -2.84 -7.17
N ILE A 68 0.98 -1.72 -7.37
CA ILE A 68 0.83 -0.90 -8.59
C ILE A 68 1.18 -1.71 -9.82
N ILE A 69 2.35 -2.35 -9.86
CA ILE A 69 2.79 -3.14 -11.03
C ILE A 69 1.81 -4.27 -11.31
N ALA A 70 1.34 -4.99 -10.29
CA ALA A 70 0.39 -6.07 -10.48
C ALA A 70 -0.96 -5.58 -11.00
N ALA A 71 -1.49 -4.48 -10.45
CA ALA A 71 -2.71 -3.86 -10.95
C ALA A 71 -2.53 -3.40 -12.41
N SER A 72 -1.41 -2.74 -12.74
CA SER A 72 -1.11 -2.31 -14.11
C SER A 72 -1.04 -3.49 -15.08
N MET A 73 -0.38 -4.59 -14.70
CA MET A 73 -0.33 -5.79 -15.54
C MET A 73 -1.73 -6.38 -15.76
N ALA A 74 -2.52 -6.53 -14.69
CA ALA A 74 -3.89 -7.02 -14.80
C ALA A 74 -4.71 -6.14 -15.76
N ILE A 75 -4.63 -4.81 -15.62
CA ILE A 75 -5.36 -3.87 -16.46
C ILE A 75 -4.94 -3.94 -17.93
N ILE A 76 -3.63 -3.97 -18.22
CA ILE A 76 -3.12 -3.98 -19.61
C ILE A 76 -3.53 -5.27 -20.35
N THR A 77 -3.65 -6.39 -19.63
CA THR A 77 -4.08 -7.66 -20.22
C THR A 77 -5.56 -7.70 -20.62
N LEU A 78 -6.37 -6.70 -20.23
CA LEU A 78 -7.77 -6.67 -20.65
C LEU A 78 -7.90 -6.35 -22.14
N PRO A 79 -8.70 -7.12 -22.90
CA PRO A 79 -8.78 -7.01 -24.35
C PRO A 79 -9.51 -5.75 -24.84
N ASN A 80 -10.31 -5.08 -23.99
CA ASN A 80 -11.12 -3.94 -24.38
C ASN A 80 -10.63 -2.64 -23.70
N PRO A 81 -10.27 -1.58 -24.46
CA PRO A 81 -9.87 -0.28 -23.92
C PRO A 81 -10.88 0.35 -22.94
N PHE A 82 -12.18 0.17 -23.16
CA PHE A 82 -13.19 0.67 -22.22
C PHE A 82 -13.11 -0.02 -20.86
N LEU A 83 -12.85 -1.33 -20.84
CA LEU A 83 -12.68 -2.07 -19.60
C LEU A 83 -11.37 -1.68 -18.89
N GLN A 84 -10.33 -1.31 -19.63
CA GLN A 84 -9.10 -0.77 -19.05
C GLN A 84 -9.38 0.54 -18.30
N ILE A 85 -10.12 1.48 -18.92
CA ILE A 85 -10.51 2.74 -18.30
C ILE A 85 -11.35 2.51 -17.04
N ILE A 86 -12.35 1.61 -17.11
CA ILE A 86 -13.18 1.25 -15.97
C ILE A 86 -12.33 0.64 -14.85
N SER A 87 -11.39 -0.25 -15.18
CA SER A 87 -10.51 -0.89 -14.20
C SER A 87 -9.58 0.11 -13.52
N VAL A 88 -9.08 1.12 -14.25
CA VAL A 88 -8.31 2.23 -13.67
C VAL A 88 -9.18 3.04 -12.71
N ALA A 89 -10.42 3.38 -13.09
CA ALA A 89 -11.34 4.11 -12.23
C ALA A 89 -11.66 3.33 -10.95
N ILE A 90 -11.93 2.02 -11.07
CA ILE A 90 -12.16 1.12 -9.93
C ILE A 90 -10.92 1.08 -9.03
N TYR A 91 -9.72 0.94 -9.61
CA TYR A 91 -8.48 0.93 -8.85
C TYR A 91 -8.31 2.22 -8.03
N VAL A 92 -8.58 3.39 -8.60
CA VAL A 92 -8.50 4.68 -7.91
C VAL A 92 -9.52 4.75 -6.76
N ILE A 93 -10.76 4.35 -7.01
CA ILE A 93 -11.81 4.32 -5.97
C ILE A 93 -11.40 3.39 -4.84
N VAL A 94 -11.02 2.15 -5.13
CA VAL A 94 -10.63 1.16 -4.12
C VAL A 94 -9.39 1.60 -3.34
N SER A 95 -8.41 2.19 -4.02
CA SER A 95 -7.18 2.69 -3.37
C SER A 95 -7.43 3.89 -2.46
N THR A 96 -8.48 4.66 -2.72
CA THR A 96 -8.85 5.82 -1.89
C THR A 96 -9.84 5.48 -0.77
N LEU A 97 -10.48 4.30 -0.80
CA LEU A 97 -11.40 3.84 0.27
C LEU A 97 -10.82 3.94 1.69
N PRO A 98 -9.56 3.54 1.98
CA PRO A 98 -9.02 3.64 3.33
C PRO A 98 -9.00 5.08 3.85
N LEU A 99 -8.76 6.06 2.96
CA LEU A 99 -8.78 7.48 3.30
C LEU A 99 -10.20 7.94 3.65
N PHE A 100 -11.20 7.54 2.85
CA PHE A 100 -12.61 7.80 3.14
C PHE A 100 -13.03 7.22 4.50
N VAL A 101 -12.62 5.99 4.82
CA VAL A 101 -12.90 5.36 6.11
C VAL A 101 -12.32 6.20 7.27
N VAL A 102 -11.09 6.67 7.14
CA VAL A 102 -10.47 7.53 8.17
C VAL A 102 -11.22 8.86 8.31
N ILE A 103 -11.64 9.49 7.21
CA ILE A 103 -12.42 10.73 7.24
C ILE A 103 -13.75 10.52 7.98
N ILE A 104 -14.48 9.43 7.68
CA ILE A 104 -15.74 9.09 8.35
C ILE A 104 -15.51 8.84 9.85
N LEU A 105 -14.46 8.10 10.22
CA LEU A 105 -14.15 7.81 11.62
C LEU A 105 -13.85 9.08 12.42
N ILE A 106 -13.10 10.02 11.84
CA ILE A 106 -12.83 11.32 12.47
C ILE A 106 -14.12 12.15 12.56
N GLY A 107 -14.93 12.16 11.49
CA GLY A 107 -16.24 12.85 11.45
C GLY A 107 -17.26 12.31 12.46
N SER A 108 -17.16 11.03 12.84
CA SER A 108 -18.01 10.40 13.85
C SER A 108 -17.65 10.76 15.31
N GLY A 109 -16.67 11.65 15.52
CA GLY A 109 -16.27 12.11 16.86
C GLY A 109 -15.16 11.28 17.52
N ARG A 110 -14.57 10.30 16.82
CA ARG A 110 -13.37 9.62 17.33
C ARG A 110 -12.17 10.54 17.24
N SER A 111 -11.49 10.76 18.37
CA SER A 111 -10.26 11.55 18.37
C SER A 111 -9.15 10.86 17.55
N ILE A 112 -8.34 11.66 16.87
CA ILE A 112 -7.17 11.20 16.12
C ILE A 112 -6.21 10.41 17.03
N SER A 113 -6.12 10.80 18.30
CA SER A 113 -5.31 10.11 19.31
C SER A 113 -5.78 8.67 19.57
N ASN A 114 -7.10 8.43 19.59
CA ASN A 114 -7.65 7.08 19.77
C ASN A 114 -7.37 6.19 18.55
N LEU A 115 -7.47 6.75 17.34
CA LEU A 115 -7.13 6.04 16.10
C LEU A 115 -5.63 5.67 16.05
N GLN A 116 -4.77 6.60 16.47
CA GLN A 116 -3.33 6.34 16.58
C GLN A 116 -3.04 5.26 17.62
N ARG A 117 -3.66 5.32 18.81
CA ARG A 117 -3.51 4.31 19.85
C ARG A 117 -3.94 2.92 19.38
N TRP A 118 -5.10 2.81 18.70
CA TRP A 118 -5.55 1.54 18.13
C TRP A 118 -4.54 0.96 17.13
N ARG A 119 -4.03 1.81 16.24
CA ARG A 119 -2.98 1.42 15.27
C ARG A 119 -1.72 0.95 16.00
N GLU A 120 -1.41 1.52 17.16
CA GLU A 120 -0.26 1.09 17.95
C GLU A 120 -0.44 -0.26 18.64
N GLU A 121 -1.63 -0.50 19.19
CA GLU A 121 -1.98 -1.75 19.84
C GLU A 121 -2.05 -2.92 18.83
N HIS A 122 -2.43 -2.64 17.58
CA HIS A 122 -2.65 -3.66 16.54
C HIS A 122 -1.55 -3.74 15.47
N LYS A 123 -0.35 -3.16 15.69
CA LYS A 123 0.75 -3.12 14.69
C LYS A 123 1.08 -4.50 14.10
N ARG A 124 1.15 -5.54 14.94
CA ARG A 124 1.48 -6.91 14.50
C ARG A 124 0.40 -7.50 13.61
N PHE A 125 -0.87 -7.25 13.95
CA PHE A 125 -2.00 -7.68 13.12
C PHE A 125 -1.96 -7.00 11.75
N LEU A 126 -1.74 -5.68 11.72
CA LEU A 126 -1.61 -4.94 10.47
C LEU A 126 -0.42 -5.42 9.62
N GLN A 127 0.72 -5.72 10.26
CA GLN A 127 1.90 -6.29 9.58
C GLN A 127 1.61 -7.66 8.98
N PHE A 128 0.93 -8.52 9.74
CA PHE A 128 0.58 -9.85 9.30
C PHE A 128 -0.43 -9.81 8.15
N ALA A 129 -1.47 -8.98 8.28
CA ALA A 129 -2.49 -8.81 7.25
C ALA A 129 -1.93 -8.21 5.96
N SER A 130 -1.05 -7.21 6.04
CA SER A 130 -0.45 -6.60 4.84
C SER A 130 0.57 -7.52 4.17
N GLY A 131 1.48 -8.14 4.92
CA GLY A 131 2.45 -9.08 4.36
C GLY A 131 1.79 -10.37 3.85
N GLY A 132 0.83 -10.89 4.62
CA GLY A 132 0.08 -12.09 4.26
C GLY A 132 -0.78 -11.91 3.02
N SER A 133 -1.49 -10.78 2.89
CA SER A 133 -2.28 -10.49 1.68
C SER A 133 -1.40 -10.39 0.43
N LEU A 134 -0.21 -9.78 0.54
CA LEU A 134 0.76 -9.73 -0.57
C LEU A 134 1.31 -11.10 -0.95
N LEU A 135 1.57 -11.97 0.02
CA LEU A 135 2.03 -13.34 -0.26
C LEU A 135 0.93 -14.18 -0.92
N ILE A 136 -0.31 -14.06 -0.46
CA ILE A 136 -1.47 -14.71 -1.09
C ILE A 136 -1.62 -14.22 -2.54
N LEU A 137 -1.54 -12.91 -2.77
CA LEU A 137 -1.62 -12.33 -4.10
C LEU A 137 -0.45 -12.78 -4.99
N ALA A 138 0.77 -12.86 -4.45
CA ALA A 138 1.93 -13.37 -5.16
C ALA A 138 1.73 -14.83 -5.60
N ALA A 139 1.22 -15.67 -4.70
CA ALA A 139 0.91 -17.07 -4.97
C ALA A 139 -0.19 -17.20 -6.02
N PHE A 140 -1.27 -16.41 -5.89
CA PHE A 140 -2.36 -16.38 -6.87
C PHE A 140 -1.86 -16.05 -8.28
N LEU A 141 -1.09 -14.96 -8.43
CA LEU A 141 -0.55 -14.56 -9.73
C LEU A 141 0.45 -15.58 -10.29
N PHE A 142 1.21 -16.25 -9.43
CA PHE A 142 2.12 -17.32 -9.84
C PHE A 142 1.34 -18.52 -10.39
N VAL A 143 0.33 -18.99 -9.65
CA VAL A 143 -0.52 -20.11 -10.06
C VAL A 143 -1.27 -19.78 -11.35
N ASP A 144 -1.86 -18.59 -11.45
CA ASP A 144 -2.54 -18.12 -12.65
C ASP A 144 -1.60 -18.13 -13.87
N ARG A 145 -0.36 -17.63 -13.72
CA ARG A 145 0.63 -17.67 -14.80
C ARG A 145 1.02 -19.10 -15.16
N VAL A 146 1.23 -19.98 -14.19
CA VAL A 146 1.61 -21.39 -14.42
C VAL A 146 0.49 -22.13 -15.15
N ILE A 147 -0.76 -21.99 -14.69
CA ILE A 147 -1.92 -22.57 -15.36
C ILE A 147 -2.08 -21.98 -16.76
N GLY A 148 -1.91 -20.67 -16.92
CA GLY A 148 -1.97 -20.02 -18.22
C GLY A 148 -0.93 -20.57 -19.20
N VAL A 149 0.30 -20.81 -18.76
CA VAL A 149 1.37 -21.38 -19.58
C VAL A 149 1.08 -22.84 -19.97
N ILE A 150 0.57 -23.64 -19.02
CA ILE A 150 0.27 -25.07 -19.22
C ILE A 150 -0.98 -25.27 -20.09
N SER A 151 -2.02 -24.45 -19.88
CA SER A 151 -3.34 -24.63 -20.51
C SER A 151 -3.46 -23.96 -21.87
N TYR A 152 -2.72 -22.87 -22.14
CA TYR A 152 -2.78 -22.14 -23.42
C TYR A 152 -1.56 -22.34 -24.30
N GLY A 153 -0.66 -23.28 -23.97
CA GLY A 153 0.47 -23.63 -24.82
C GLY A 153 1.41 -22.44 -25.05
N GLY A 154 2.04 -21.97 -23.98
CA GLY A 154 3.25 -21.12 -24.00
C GLY A 154 3.42 -20.16 -25.18
N ASN A 155 2.70 -19.03 -25.16
CA ASN A 155 3.26 -17.72 -25.54
C ASN A 155 2.23 -16.63 -25.21
N LEU A 156 2.44 -15.99 -24.06
CA LEU A 156 1.83 -14.69 -23.77
C LEU A 156 2.97 -13.80 -23.29
N TRP A 157 3.72 -13.31 -24.28
CA TRP A 157 4.45 -12.05 -24.17
C TRP A 157 3.45 -10.92 -24.00
#